data_AF-A0A4V6AB88-F1
#
_entry.id   AF-A0A4V6AB88-F1
#
_cell.length_a   1.000
_cell.length_b   1.000
_cell.length_c   1.000
_cell.angle_alpha   90.00
_cell.angle_beta   90.00
_cell.angle_gamma   90.00
#
_symmetry.space_group_name_H-M   'P 1'
#
loop_
_entity.id
_entity.type
_entity.pdbx_description
1 polymer ?
#
loop_
_entity_poly.entity_id
_entity_poly.type
_entity_poly.pdbx_seq_one_letter_code
_entity_poly.pdbx_strand_id
1 'polypeptide(L)'
;MLMINAWSMHRDPKLWEEPDEFKPERFEAGLGEGDSFKYIPFGMGRRVCPGASMGLQIVSLALGVLVQCFEWDKVGTVEDTSHGLGITLSKAKPLEALCSPRRDLITLLSHL
;
A
#
# COMPACT_ATOMS: atom_id res chain seq x y z
N MET A 1 -4.47 -28.60 8.37
CA MET A 1 -3.94 -27.45 7.61
C MET A 1 -4.21 -26.19 8.42
N LEU A 2 -3.18 -25.41 8.74
CA LEU A 2 -3.32 -24.15 9.47
C LEU A 2 -3.17 -23.00 8.48
N MET A 3 -4.13 -22.06 8.47
CA MET A 3 -4.05 -20.85 7.66
C MET A 3 -3.99 -19.62 8.56
N ILE A 4 -3.06 -18.73 8.27
CA ILE A 4 -2.93 -17.45 8.96
C ILE A 4 -3.77 -16.42 8.20
N ASN A 5 -4.75 -15.83 8.88
CA ASN A 5 -5.59 -14.78 8.30
C ASN A 5 -4.95 -13.41 8.54
N ALA A 6 -3.95 -13.07 7.71
CA ALA A 6 -3.24 -11.80 7.80
C ALA A 6 -4.18 -10.59 7.65
N TRP A 7 -5.22 -10.70 6.82
CA TRP A 7 -6.23 -9.66 6.63
C TRP A 7 -6.92 -9.27 7.94
N SER A 8 -7.45 -10.27 8.66
CA SER A 8 -8.10 -10.01 9.95
C SER A 8 -7.13 -9.50 11.01
N MET A 9 -5.86 -9.94 11.00
CA MET A 9 -4.85 -9.44 11.93
C MET A 9 -4.50 -7.97 11.69
N HIS A 10 -4.34 -7.57 10.42
CA HIS A 10 -4.00 -6.19 10.05
C HIS A 10 -5.15 -5.21 10.27
N ARG A 11 -6.37 -5.72 10.52
CA ARG A 11 -7.58 -4.94 10.80
C ARG A 11 -8.19 -5.21 12.17
N ASP A 12 -7.49 -5.91 13.06
CA ASP A 12 -8.03 -6.23 14.39
C ASP A 12 -8.04 -4.95 15.26
N PRO A 13 -9.21 -4.45 15.70
CA PRO A 13 -9.29 -3.27 16.56
C PRO A 13 -8.67 -3.47 17.96
N LYS A 14 -8.35 -4.72 18.34
CA LYS A 14 -7.59 -5.02 19.57
C LYS A 14 -6.09 -4.81 19.38
N LEU A 15 -5.60 -4.85 18.15
CA LEU A 15 -4.19 -4.69 17.80
C LEU A 15 -3.88 -3.31 17.24
N TRP A 16 -4.85 -2.67 16.59
CA TRP A 16 -4.71 -1.40 15.89
C TRP A 16 -5.79 -0.41 16.33
N GLU A 17 -5.37 0.80 16.70
CA GLU A 17 -6.29 1.95 16.78
C GLU A 17 -6.77 2.30 15.36
N GLU A 18 -8.08 2.55 15.17
CA GLU A 18 -8.66 2.93 13.86
C GLU A 18 -8.16 2.04 12.70
N PRO A 19 -8.39 0.71 12.74
CA PRO A 19 -7.79 -0.26 11.81
C PRO A 19 -8.18 -0.09 10.35
N ASP A 20 -9.34 0.53 10.09
CA ASP A 20 -9.87 0.73 8.74
C ASP A 20 -9.45 2.09 8.13
N GLU A 21 -8.79 2.96 8.91
CA GLU A 21 -8.30 4.26 8.45
C GLU A 21 -6.89 4.17 7.86
N PHE A 22 -6.67 4.85 6.74
CA PHE A 22 -5.33 5.01 6.16
C PHE A 22 -4.54 6.06 6.96
N LYS A 23 -3.78 5.58 7.96
CA LYS A 23 -2.99 6.41 8.91
C LYS A 23 -1.52 5.97 8.89
N PRO A 24 -0.69 6.41 7.91
CA PRO A 24 0.73 6.03 7.81
C PRO A 24 1.55 6.38 9.05
N GLU A 25 1.16 7.43 9.77
CA GLU A 25 1.84 7.99 10.94
C GLU A 25 2.00 6.95 12.06
N ARG A 26 1.12 5.94 12.11
CA ARG A 26 1.21 4.83 13.07
C ARG A 26 2.50 4.01 12.97
N PHE A 27 3.23 4.13 11.85
CA PHE A 27 4.48 3.41 11.60
C PHE A 27 5.74 4.29 11.80
N GLU A 28 5.60 5.59 12.09
CA GLU A 28 6.75 6.51 12.21
C GLU A 28 7.69 6.16 13.36
N ALA A 29 7.14 5.73 14.50
CA ALA A 29 7.92 5.26 15.64
C ALA A 29 8.52 3.84 15.43
N GLY A 30 8.28 3.24 14.26
CA GLY A 30 8.53 1.83 13.99
C GLY A 30 7.51 0.91 14.66
N LEU A 31 7.53 -0.37 14.27
CA LEU A 31 6.83 -1.41 15.00
C LEU A 31 7.72 -1.79 16.19
N GLY A 32 7.29 -1.44 17.41
CA GLY A 32 8.06 -1.69 18.63
C GLY A 32 8.42 -3.17 18.83
N GLU A 33 9.40 -3.45 19.70
CA GLU A 33 9.80 -4.81 20.05
C GLU A 33 8.63 -5.56 20.72
N GLY A 34 7.95 -6.41 19.96
CA GLY A 34 6.74 -7.14 20.38
C GLY A 34 5.59 -7.09 19.38
N ASP A 35 5.59 -6.07 18.50
CA ASP A 35 4.54 -5.85 17.50
C ASP A 35 4.87 -6.44 16.12
N SER A 36 6.01 -7.14 16.02
CA SER A 36 6.45 -7.82 14.79
C SER A 36 5.45 -8.84 14.24
N PHE A 37 4.57 -9.38 15.09
CA PHE A 37 3.52 -10.31 14.68
C PHE A 37 2.21 -9.61 14.27
N LYS A 38 2.01 -8.33 14.61
CA LYS A 38 0.79 -7.57 14.27
C LYS A 38 0.74 -7.21 12.78
N TYR A 39 1.90 -7.08 12.14
CA TYR A 39 2.03 -6.70 10.74
C TYR A 39 2.98 -7.63 10.00
N ILE A 40 2.47 -8.35 8.99
CA ILE A 40 3.18 -9.42 8.27
C ILE A 40 2.95 -9.35 6.75
N PRO A 41 3.18 -8.20 6.08
CA PRO A 41 2.89 -8.02 4.65
C PRO A 41 3.69 -8.97 3.74
N PHE A 42 4.86 -9.44 4.22
CA PHE A 42 5.73 -10.37 3.51
C PHE A 42 5.88 -11.72 4.23
N GLY A 43 5.02 -12.01 5.21
CA GLY A 43 5.20 -13.15 6.12
C GLY A 43 6.38 -12.95 7.08
N MET A 44 6.85 -14.05 7.69
CA MET A 44 7.91 -14.02 8.70
C MET A 44 8.64 -15.36 8.83
N GLY A 45 9.84 -15.34 9.41
CA GLY A 45 10.62 -16.53 9.74
C GLY A 45 11.19 -17.22 8.50
N ARG A 46 11.33 -18.55 8.54
CA ARG A 46 11.98 -19.34 7.47
C ARG A 46 11.25 -19.32 6.12
N ARG A 47 10.01 -18.84 6.09
CA ARG A 47 9.16 -18.76 4.89
C ARG A 47 8.75 -17.32 4.56
N VAL A 48 9.47 -16.33 5.11
CA VAL A 48 9.33 -14.93 4.70
C VAL A 48 9.55 -14.80 3.19
N CYS A 49 8.83 -13.88 2.55
CA CYS A 49 8.95 -13.62 1.12
C CYS A 49 10.43 -13.34 0.77
N PRO A 50 11.05 -14.12 -0.12
CA PRO A 50 12.44 -13.89 -0.52
C PRO A 50 12.60 -12.57 -1.27
N GLY A 51 11.51 -12.02 -1.83
CA GLY A 51 11.49 -10.73 -2.52
C GLY A 51 11.08 -9.53 -1.64
N ALA A 52 10.99 -9.68 -0.31
CA ALA A 52 10.49 -8.60 0.56
C ALA A 52 11.26 -7.27 0.38
N SER A 53 12.59 -7.32 0.41
CA SER A 53 13.43 -6.13 0.22
C SER A 53 13.25 -5.53 -1.18
N MET A 54 13.23 -6.36 -2.22
CA MET A 54 13.03 -5.89 -3.60
C MET A 54 11.66 -5.23 -3.78
N GLY A 55 10.60 -5.85 -3.25
CA GLY A 55 9.24 -5.31 -3.30
C GLY A 55 9.15 -3.95 -2.60
N LEU A 56 9.75 -3.81 -1.41
CA LEU A 56 9.77 -2.53 -0.70
C LEU A 56 10.51 -1.44 -1.49
N GLN A 57 11.66 -1.75 -2.10
CA GLN A 57 12.41 -0.80 -2.92
C GLN A 57 11.61 -0.35 -4.16
N ILE A 58 11.00 -1.29 -4.88
CA ILE A 58 10.20 -0.98 -6.08
C ILE A 58 8.99 -0.12 -5.72
N VAL A 59 8.24 -0.49 -4.68
CA VAL A 59 7.06 0.26 -4.25
C VAL A 59 7.44 1.67 -3.80
N SER A 60 8.53 1.80 -3.02
CA SER A 60 8.99 3.10 -2.53
C SER A 60 9.43 4.01 -3.69
N LEU A 61 10.18 3.48 -4.66
CA LEU A 61 10.62 4.23 -5.82
C LEU A 61 9.43 4.64 -6.70
N ALA A 62 8.54 3.70 -7.01
CA ALA A 62 7.35 3.97 -7.81
C ALA A 62 6.48 5.04 -7.14
N LEU A 63 6.20 4.91 -5.85
CA LEU A 63 5.41 5.89 -5.10
C LEU A 63 6.09 7.27 -5.07
N GLY A 64 7.41 7.30 -4.83
CA GLY A 64 8.20 8.53 -4.85
C GLY A 64 8.08 9.26 -6.19
N VAL A 65 8.23 8.54 -7.30
CA VAL A 65 8.05 9.10 -8.66
C VAL A 65 6.62 9.58 -8.88
N LEU A 66 5.61 8.78 -8.52
CA LEU A 66 4.20 9.13 -8.74
C LEU A 66 3.79 10.39 -7.96
N VAL A 67 4.28 10.54 -6.72
CA VAL A 67 4.00 11.71 -5.87
C VAL A 67 4.83 12.93 -6.27
N GLN A 68 6.09 12.73 -6.66
CA GLN A 68 6.97 13.83 -7.05
C GLN A 68 6.60 14.40 -8.42
N CYS A 69 6.18 13.57 -9.36
CA CYS A 69 6.05 13.95 -10.76
C CYS A 69 4.65 14.34 -11.21
N PHE A 70 3.62 13.89 -10.50
CA PHE A 70 2.25 14.00 -10.99
C PHE A 70 1.29 14.57 -9.95
N GLU A 71 0.32 15.33 -10.44
CA GLU A 71 -0.92 15.66 -9.73
C GLU A 71 -2.00 14.63 -10.10
N TRP A 72 -2.84 14.31 -9.13
CA TRP A 72 -3.85 13.26 -9.23
C TRP A 72 -5.25 13.83 -8.98
N ASP A 73 -6.15 13.60 -9.93
CA ASP A 73 -7.57 13.94 -9.81
C ASP A 73 -8.45 12.69 -9.92
N LYS A 74 -9.59 12.71 -9.24
CA LYS A 74 -10.52 11.58 -9.21
C LYS A 74 -11.34 11.51 -10.50
N VAL A 75 -11.57 10.29 -10.99
CA VAL A 75 -12.57 10.03 -12.04
C VAL A 75 -13.88 9.61 -11.35
N GLY A 76 -14.89 10.49 -11.39
CA GLY A 76 -16.19 10.25 -10.74
C GLY A 76 -16.23 10.59 -9.25
N THR A 77 -17.31 10.19 -8.57
CA THR A 77 -17.64 10.65 -7.20
C THR A 77 -17.52 9.56 -6.12
N VAL A 78 -17.54 8.28 -6.49
CA VAL A 78 -17.54 7.16 -5.51
C VAL A 78 -16.38 6.23 -5.80
N GLU A 79 -15.46 6.14 -4.84
CA GLU A 79 -14.40 5.13 -4.87
C GLU A 79 -14.93 3.79 -4.37
N ASP A 80 -14.94 2.79 -5.24
CA ASP A 80 -15.27 1.43 -4.84
C ASP A 80 -14.09 0.81 -4.08
N THR A 81 -14.28 0.52 -2.80
CA THR A 81 -13.28 -0.13 -1.93
C THR A 81 -13.50 -1.64 -1.78
N SER A 82 -14.46 -2.21 -2.50
CA SER A 82 -14.70 -3.64 -2.48
C SER A 82 -13.54 -4.43 -3.11
N HIS A 83 -13.37 -5.67 -2.65
CA HIS A 83 -12.28 -6.54 -3.04
C HIS A 83 -12.77 -7.64 -4.00
N GLY A 84 -11.95 -7.94 -5.00
CA GLY A 84 -12.17 -9.09 -5.88
C GLY A 84 -11.87 -10.41 -5.17
N LEU A 85 -12.36 -11.51 -5.74
CA LEU A 85 -12.01 -12.86 -5.28
C LEU A 85 -10.67 -13.26 -5.91
N GLY A 86 -9.69 -13.64 -5.09
CA GLY A 86 -8.38 -14.06 -5.59
C GLY A 86 -7.43 -14.54 -4.49
N ILE A 87 -6.28 -15.08 -4.91
CA ILE A 87 -5.16 -15.44 -4.02
C ILE A 87 -4.45 -14.18 -3.52
N THR A 88 -4.46 -13.12 -4.35
CA THR A 88 -4.02 -11.77 -3.99
C THR A 88 -5.23 -10.87 -3.77
N LEU A 89 -5.09 -9.89 -2.89
CA LEU A 89 -6.10 -8.88 -2.68
C LEU A 89 -6.05 -7.85 -3.82
N SER A 90 -7.11 -7.79 -4.62
CA SER A 90 -7.29 -6.80 -5.70
C SER A 90 -8.60 -6.04 -5.48
N LYS A 91 -8.72 -4.84 -6.06
CA LYS A 91 -10.01 -4.13 -6.08
C LYS A 91 -10.99 -4.90 -6.98
N ALA A 92 -12.26 -4.95 -6.61
CA ALA A 92 -13.29 -5.57 -7.42
C ALA A 92 -13.52 -4.82 -8.75
N LYS A 93 -13.33 -3.50 -8.72
CA LYS A 93 -13.31 -2.63 -9.90
C LYS A 93 -11.96 -1.93 -10.01
N PRO A 94 -11.40 -1.77 -11.22
CA PRO A 94 -10.19 -0.98 -11.43
C PRO A 94 -10.33 0.43 -10.83
N LEU A 95 -9.26 0.93 -10.22
CA LEU A 95 -9.19 2.34 -9.81
C LEU A 95 -8.84 3.18 -11.04
N GLU A 96 -9.69 4.15 -11.36
CA GLU A 96 -9.43 5.14 -12.39
C GLU A 96 -9.06 6.47 -11.75
N ALA A 97 -8.01 7.11 -12.26
CA ALA A 97 -7.55 8.41 -11.82
C ALA A 97 -6.99 9.19 -13.02
N LEU A 98 -7.19 10.51 -13.00
CA LEU A 98 -6.51 11.41 -13.92
C LEU A 98 -5.13 11.73 -13.35
N CYS A 99 -4.12 11.63 -14.21
CA CYS A 99 -2.74 11.86 -13.85
C CYS A 99 -2.18 12.95 -14.77
N SER A 100 -1.77 14.08 -14.17
CA SER A 100 -1.24 15.22 -14.91
C SER A 100 0.18 15.53 -14.43
N PRO A 101 1.16 15.76 -15.31
CA PRO A 101 2.49 16.21 -14.92
C PRO A 101 2.45 17.48 -14.06
N ARG A 102 3.24 17.52 -12.97
CA ARG A 102 3.45 18.75 -12.19
C ARG A 102 4.12 19.82 -13.05
N ARG A 103 3.72 21.08 -12.84
CA ARG A 103 4.18 22.23 -13.64
C ARG A 103 5.70 22.30 -13.80
N ASP A 104 6.42 22.10 -12.71
CA ASP A 104 7.88 22.18 -12.67
C ASP A 104 8.58 21.07 -13.46
N LEU A 105 7.85 19.99 -13.77
CA LEU A 105 8.35 18.83 -14.49
C LEU A 105 7.84 18.75 -15.92
N ILE A 106 6.92 19.62 -16.35
CA ILE A 106 6.43 19.66 -17.73
C ILE A 106 7.59 19.85 -18.71
N THR A 107 8.52 20.75 -18.42
CA THR A 107 9.68 20.99 -19.29
C THR A 107 10.57 19.75 -19.38
N LEU A 108 10.88 19.11 -18.25
CA LEU A 108 11.72 17.92 -18.22
C LEU A 108 11.07 16.73 -18.95
N LEU A 109 9.77 16.52 -18.74
CA LEU A 109 9.00 15.45 -19.37
C LEU A 109 8.74 15.69 -20.86
N SER A 110 8.72 16.95 -21.32
CA SER A 110 8.56 17.29 -22.74
C SER A 110 9.78 16.91 -23.61
N HIS A 111 10.90 16.57 -22.98
CA HIS A 111 12.14 16.17 -23.64
C HIS A 111 12.39 14.65 -23.65
N LEU A 112 11.49 13.87 -23.03
CA LEU A 112 11.45 12.41 -23.11
C LEU A 112 10.57 11.97 -24.29
#